data_AF-A0A6I2NG41-F1
#
_entry.id   AF-A0A6I2NG41-F1
#
_cell.length_a   1.000
_cell.length_b   1.000
_cell.length_c   1.000
_cell.angle_alpha   90.00
_cell.angle_beta   90.00
_cell.angle_gamma   90.00
#
_symmetry.space_group_name_H-M   'P 1'
#
loop_
_entity.id
_entity.type
_entity.pdbx_description
1 polymer ?
#
loop_
_entity_poly.entity_id
_entity_poly.type
_entity_poly.pdbx_seq_one_letter_code
_entity_poly.pdbx_strand_id
1 'polypeptide(L)'
;MMNCNIYFFIGTQKGYSQYPSNYSKDIISNILAKTDRKKNLSQFAISINGKLAYMTYQYRYSDSKYFGICCEYNNVVPTNFEYLFEFFDNIVQDVLTKGEIIHYDSAGIISPSIDYISDKIELVNYYGNYISNHFNDKLAKFINLPSQNYTSEKKKVVVLAYDDKYTQLMDLLNTYDNVVISRDNPYVLGYANTLKKSNEKISLLETELAKINRQKKQYRMVVFLILAVVACLVALYSFNSNIQTLTGDLSQRNEEIKELNQDLFLANGKIDTMSVEIAEQNYVIGDLKKEVSQNNRSIDSLNNAIISQENLINDLRTNLSSVNSKLSSTSNQLSTAKSNLEDTKRKLSNYQNKVGENFPLIINNIELANYTKDRGKVLSDYGKPIYSNKSRWIWFRINYDGMVSGTKKLYYRIYDSDGDLKTCSTSPSGFSHSTQEYIYQGTNTSALFGWGSDSSGSWRKGKYRIEIWYEDICLKSKSFTIL
;
A
#
# COMPACT_ATOMS: atom_id res chain seq x y z
N MET A 1 -7.87 -105.54 77.62
CA MET A 1 -6.65 -104.76 77.33
C MET A 1 -5.74 -105.74 76.65
N MET A 2 -5.49 -105.52 75.36
CA MET A 2 -4.85 -106.55 74.54
C MET A 2 -3.41 -106.75 74.98
N ASN A 3 -3.06 -107.97 75.39
CA ASN A 3 -1.70 -108.31 75.82
C ASN A 3 -0.89 -108.85 74.62
N CYS A 4 -0.53 -107.97 73.70
CA CYS A 4 0.28 -108.30 72.52
C CYS A 4 1.30 -107.20 72.23
N ASN A 5 2.43 -107.56 71.60
CA ASN A 5 3.33 -106.56 71.03
C ASN A 5 2.81 -106.10 69.66
N ILE A 6 2.76 -104.79 69.43
CA ILE A 6 2.23 -104.19 68.19
C ILE A 6 3.39 -103.62 67.38
N TYR A 7 3.41 -103.97 66.09
CA TYR A 7 4.36 -103.46 65.11
C TYR A 7 3.60 -102.83 63.97
N PHE A 8 4.04 -101.67 63.51
CA PHE A 8 3.52 -101.04 62.30
C PHE A 8 4.52 -101.21 61.19
N PHE A 9 4.03 -101.46 59.98
CA PHE A 9 4.89 -101.66 58.82
C PHE A 9 4.31 -101.03 57.56
N ILE A 10 5.21 -100.66 56.66
CA ILE A 10 4.87 -100.14 55.33
C ILE A 10 5.80 -100.76 54.30
N GLY A 11 5.24 -101.09 53.14
CA GLY A 11 5.98 -101.36 51.92
C GLY A 11 5.89 -100.14 51.01
N THR A 12 7.04 -99.58 50.63
CA THR A 12 7.12 -98.53 49.60
C THR A 12 8.04 -98.98 48.46
N GLN A 13 8.30 -98.09 47.51
CA GLN A 13 9.30 -98.35 46.47
C GLN A 13 10.71 -98.54 47.05
N LYS A 14 10.99 -98.01 48.26
CA LYS A 14 12.28 -98.18 48.95
C LYS A 14 12.38 -99.50 49.74
N GLY A 15 11.30 -100.30 49.77
CA GLY A 15 11.27 -101.60 50.45
C GLY A 15 10.43 -101.59 51.72
N TYR A 16 10.69 -102.59 52.57
CA TYR A 16 9.98 -102.82 53.83
C TYR A 16 10.55 -102.00 54.98
N SER A 17 9.69 -101.28 55.69
CA SER A 17 10.02 -100.56 56.92
C SER A 17 9.04 -100.94 58.04
N GLN A 18 9.54 -101.07 59.27
CA GLN A 18 8.71 -101.35 60.45
C GLN A 18 9.14 -100.56 61.69
N TYR A 19 8.22 -100.40 62.63
CA TYR A 19 8.49 -99.91 63.98
C TYR A 19 7.70 -100.72 65.03
N PRO A 20 8.34 -101.14 66.14
CA PRO A 20 9.77 -101.03 66.43
C PRO A 20 10.64 -101.86 65.46
N SER A 21 11.83 -101.34 65.11
CA SER A 21 12.79 -102.07 64.26
C SER A 21 13.66 -102.98 65.12
N ASN A 22 13.20 -104.20 65.40
CA ASN A 22 13.91 -105.20 66.19
C ASN A 22 13.95 -106.57 65.47
N TYR A 23 14.23 -107.65 66.21
CA TYR A 23 14.34 -109.01 65.67
C TYR A 23 13.09 -109.50 64.91
N SER A 24 11.91 -108.92 65.14
CA SER A 24 10.68 -109.32 64.44
C SER A 24 10.69 -108.94 62.96
N LYS A 25 11.61 -108.08 62.51
CA LYS A 25 11.70 -107.60 61.12
C LYS A 25 11.79 -108.71 60.10
N ASP A 26 12.65 -109.69 60.33
CA ASP A 26 12.83 -110.80 59.40
C ASP A 26 11.64 -111.76 59.42
N ILE A 27 10.96 -111.87 60.58
CA ILE A 27 9.75 -112.70 60.74
C ILE A 27 8.58 -112.07 59.98
N ILE A 28 8.25 -110.80 60.27
CA ILE A 28 7.10 -110.11 59.70
C ILE A 28 7.29 -109.92 58.19
N SER A 29 8.47 -109.51 57.72
CA SER A 29 8.72 -109.38 56.28
C SER A 29 8.59 -110.70 55.52
N ASN A 30 8.99 -111.83 56.10
CA ASN A 30 8.83 -113.16 55.51
C ASN A 30 7.35 -113.60 55.47
N ILE A 31 6.58 -113.29 56.52
CA ILE A 31 5.12 -113.50 56.52
C ILE A 31 4.49 -112.74 55.34
N LEU A 32 4.81 -111.45 55.21
CA LEU A 32 4.23 -110.58 54.18
C LEU A 32 4.66 -110.99 52.76
N ALA A 33 5.88 -111.50 52.58
CA ALA A 33 6.36 -111.98 51.29
C ALA A 33 5.51 -113.14 50.71
N LYS A 34 4.77 -113.86 51.57
CA LYS A 34 3.90 -114.98 51.21
C LYS A 34 2.42 -114.60 51.09
N THR A 35 2.06 -113.33 51.19
CA THR A 35 0.67 -112.84 51.06
C THR A 35 0.26 -112.55 49.60
N ASP A 36 -1.04 -112.40 49.33
CA ASP A 36 -1.54 -112.03 48.00
C ASP A 36 -1.07 -110.63 47.62
N ARG A 37 -0.65 -110.48 46.35
CA ARG A 37 -0.18 -109.23 45.77
C ARG A 37 -1.26 -108.44 45.03
N LYS A 38 -2.48 -108.97 44.92
CA LYS A 38 -3.62 -108.25 44.34
C LYS A 38 -3.85 -106.92 45.08
N LYS A 39 -4.15 -105.88 44.29
CA LYS A 39 -4.38 -104.51 44.76
C LYS A 39 -5.75 -104.38 45.41
N ASN A 40 -5.88 -103.39 46.29
CA ASN A 40 -7.08 -103.03 47.05
C ASN A 40 -7.57 -104.14 48.00
N LEU A 41 -6.64 -104.91 48.55
CA LEU A 41 -6.94 -106.04 49.41
C LEU A 41 -6.56 -105.78 50.86
N SER A 42 -7.49 -106.02 51.78
CA SER A 42 -7.21 -106.20 53.20
C SER A 42 -6.91 -107.66 53.46
N GLN A 43 -5.80 -107.95 54.15
CA GLN A 43 -5.36 -109.33 54.40
C GLN A 43 -4.87 -109.50 55.83
N PHE A 44 -5.31 -110.59 56.46
CA PHE A 44 -4.63 -111.13 57.63
C PHE A 44 -3.67 -112.24 57.21
N ALA A 45 -2.48 -112.28 57.77
CA ALA A 45 -1.58 -113.43 57.64
C ALA A 45 -1.04 -113.82 59.01
N ILE A 46 -1.19 -115.10 59.35
CA ILE A 46 -0.90 -115.66 60.66
C ILE A 46 0.22 -116.68 60.51
N SER A 47 1.30 -116.48 61.26
CA SER A 47 2.43 -117.40 61.36
C SER A 47 2.79 -117.65 62.83
N ILE A 48 3.12 -118.89 63.16
CA ILE A 48 3.46 -119.31 64.52
C ILE A 48 4.97 -119.57 64.60
N ASN A 49 5.65 -118.99 65.58
CA ASN A 49 7.04 -119.27 65.90
C ASN A 49 7.19 -119.53 67.41
N GLY A 50 7.53 -120.77 67.77
CA GLY A 50 7.52 -121.22 69.16
C GLY A 50 6.13 -121.06 69.81
N LYS A 51 6.08 -120.27 70.88
CA LYS A 51 4.85 -119.91 71.62
C LYS A 51 4.20 -118.61 71.15
N LEU A 52 4.75 -117.97 70.12
CA LEU A 52 4.27 -116.67 69.63
C LEU A 52 3.50 -116.84 68.32
N ALA A 53 2.37 -116.15 68.20
CA ALA A 53 1.62 -116.00 66.96
C ALA A 53 1.74 -114.58 66.43
N TYR A 54 2.30 -114.44 65.24
CA TYR A 54 2.40 -113.18 64.51
C TYR A 54 1.20 -113.07 63.59
N MET A 55 0.21 -112.26 63.98
CA MET A 55 -0.93 -111.94 63.14
C MET A 55 -0.71 -110.57 62.51
N THR A 56 -0.41 -110.57 61.21
CA THR A 56 -0.29 -109.35 60.43
C THR A 56 -1.64 -109.01 59.81
N TYR A 57 -2.04 -107.76 59.90
CA TYR A 57 -3.05 -107.14 59.05
C TYR A 57 -2.32 -106.24 58.05
N GLN A 58 -2.67 -106.30 56.77
CA GLN A 58 -2.18 -105.36 55.78
C GLN A 58 -3.31 -104.90 54.87
N TYR A 59 -3.29 -103.62 54.51
CA TYR A 59 -4.01 -103.11 53.37
C TYR A 59 -3.03 -102.85 52.22
N ARG A 60 -3.21 -103.59 51.12
CA ARG A 60 -2.39 -103.52 49.92
C ARG A 60 -3.10 -102.74 48.85
N TYR A 61 -2.55 -101.60 48.44
CA TYR A 61 -3.10 -100.71 47.41
C TYR A 61 -2.29 -100.73 46.10
N SER A 62 -1.12 -101.39 46.08
CA SER A 62 -0.37 -101.71 44.86
C SER A 62 0.51 -102.96 45.06
N ASP A 63 1.06 -103.52 43.99
CA ASP A 63 1.79 -104.81 44.00
C ASP A 63 2.92 -104.84 45.04
N SER A 64 3.64 -103.72 45.22
CA SER A 64 4.71 -103.55 46.20
C SER A 64 4.38 -102.57 47.34
N LYS A 65 3.19 -101.95 47.33
CA LYS A 65 2.82 -100.89 48.28
C LYS A 65 1.68 -101.32 49.19
N TYR A 66 1.93 -101.27 50.49
CA TYR A 66 1.00 -101.69 51.51
C TYR A 66 1.31 -100.97 52.82
N PHE A 67 0.31 -100.83 53.67
CA PHE A 67 0.47 -100.40 55.05
C PHE A 67 -0.21 -101.44 55.94
N GLY A 68 0.39 -101.77 57.08
CA GLY A 68 -0.15 -102.80 57.92
C GLY A 68 0.38 -102.78 59.34
N ILE A 69 -0.22 -103.64 60.15
CA ILE A 69 -0.05 -103.74 61.59
C ILE A 69 0.12 -105.21 61.93
N CYS A 70 1.14 -105.56 62.68
CA CYS A 70 1.34 -106.91 63.23
C CYS A 70 1.07 -106.89 64.72
N CYS A 71 0.26 -107.83 65.19
CA CYS A 71 0.06 -108.12 66.60
C CYS A 71 0.69 -109.48 66.93
N GLU A 72 1.65 -109.48 67.84
CA GLU A 72 2.33 -110.68 68.35
C GLU A 72 1.66 -111.14 69.65
N TYR A 73 0.98 -112.28 69.60
CA TYR A 73 0.25 -112.86 70.73
C TYR A 73 1.01 -114.03 71.36
N ASN A 74 0.92 -114.16 72.67
CA ASN A 74 1.54 -115.25 73.42
C ASN A 74 0.54 -116.38 73.68
N ASN A 75 0.84 -117.59 73.17
CA ASN A 75 0.04 -118.83 73.28
C ASN A 75 -1.39 -118.79 72.71
N VAL A 76 -1.86 -117.67 72.16
CA VAL A 76 -3.21 -117.53 71.59
C VAL A 76 -3.20 -116.81 70.25
N VAL A 77 -4.28 -116.94 69.48
CA VAL A 77 -4.55 -116.12 68.28
C VAL A 77 -6.04 -115.76 68.21
N PRO A 78 -6.41 -114.52 67.88
CA PRO A 78 -7.81 -114.15 67.68
C PRO A 78 -8.35 -114.72 66.37
N THR A 79 -9.65 -114.99 66.31
CA THR A 79 -10.27 -115.78 65.24
C THR A 79 -11.54 -115.19 64.65
N ASN A 80 -12.09 -114.13 65.25
CA ASN A 80 -13.25 -113.45 64.70
C ASN A 80 -12.85 -112.46 63.59
N PHE A 81 -12.57 -112.96 62.39
CA PHE A 81 -12.07 -112.13 61.28
C PHE A 81 -13.03 -111.04 60.82
N GLU A 82 -14.34 -111.17 61.02
CA GLU A 82 -15.32 -110.11 60.73
C GLU A 82 -15.02 -108.85 61.56
N TYR A 83 -14.94 -109.01 62.88
CA TYR A 83 -14.57 -107.95 63.81
C TYR A 83 -13.14 -107.45 63.54
N LEU A 84 -12.19 -108.36 63.31
CA LEU A 84 -10.80 -107.98 63.08
C LEU A 84 -10.66 -107.12 61.82
N PHE A 85 -11.25 -107.52 60.69
CA PHE A 85 -11.17 -106.72 59.47
C PHE A 85 -11.84 -105.36 59.63
N GLU A 86 -13.02 -105.28 60.26
CA GLU A 86 -13.68 -104.01 60.51
C GLU A 86 -12.81 -103.09 61.39
N PHE A 87 -12.27 -103.61 62.48
CA PHE A 87 -11.43 -102.85 63.40
C PHE A 87 -10.18 -102.26 62.71
N PHE A 88 -9.46 -103.09 61.95
CA PHE A 88 -8.23 -102.65 61.30
C PHE A 88 -8.47 -101.83 60.02
N ASP A 89 -9.54 -102.09 59.26
CA ASP A 89 -9.91 -101.26 58.10
C ASP A 89 -10.24 -99.81 58.53
N ASN A 90 -10.93 -99.63 59.67
CA ASN A 90 -11.21 -98.30 60.22
C ASN A 90 -9.92 -97.52 60.55
N ILE A 91 -8.88 -98.20 61.05
CA ILE A 91 -7.58 -97.59 61.30
C ILE A 91 -6.94 -97.14 59.99
N VAL A 92 -6.94 -97.99 58.95
CA VAL A 92 -6.41 -97.63 57.62
C VAL A 92 -7.18 -96.44 57.04
N GLN A 93 -8.49 -96.37 57.21
CA GLN A 93 -9.30 -95.25 56.74
C GLN A 93 -8.93 -93.93 57.43
N ASP A 94 -8.71 -93.93 58.75
CA ASP A 94 -8.25 -92.74 59.47
C ASP A 94 -6.84 -92.32 59.03
N VAL A 95 -5.95 -93.29 58.84
CA VAL A 95 -4.59 -93.06 58.31
C VAL A 95 -4.64 -92.39 56.93
N LEU A 96 -5.48 -92.90 56.02
CA LEU A 96 -5.69 -92.33 54.68
C LEU A 96 -6.28 -90.93 54.72
N THR A 97 -7.21 -90.68 55.64
CA THR A 97 -7.89 -89.39 55.80
C THR A 97 -6.94 -88.31 56.29
N LYS A 98 -6.06 -88.65 57.25
CA LYS A 98 -5.01 -87.72 57.72
C LYS A 98 -3.94 -87.48 56.66
N GLY A 99 -3.70 -88.45 55.78
CA GLY A 99 -2.76 -88.29 54.65
C GLY A 99 -1.28 -88.26 55.05
N GLU A 100 -0.95 -88.56 56.30
CA GLU A 100 0.41 -88.40 56.83
C GLU A 100 1.30 -89.63 56.68
N ILE A 101 0.73 -90.83 56.53
CA ILE A 101 1.47 -92.09 56.31
C ILE A 101 1.21 -92.60 54.88
N ILE A 102 -0.07 -92.62 54.49
CA ILE A 102 -0.56 -92.87 53.13
C ILE A 102 -1.65 -91.84 52.81
N HIS A 103 -1.74 -91.36 51.57
CA HIS A 103 -2.71 -90.33 51.13
C HIS A 103 -3.27 -90.65 49.74
N TYR A 104 -4.38 -90.00 49.36
CA TYR A 104 -4.84 -89.97 47.97
C TYR A 104 -4.11 -88.86 47.21
N ASP A 105 -3.51 -89.18 46.07
CA ASP A 105 -2.93 -88.19 45.16
C ASP A 105 -4.00 -87.43 44.36
N SER A 106 -3.57 -86.51 43.50
CA SER A 106 -4.45 -85.69 42.66
C SER A 106 -5.31 -86.48 41.68
N ALA A 107 -4.95 -87.73 41.38
CA ALA A 107 -5.73 -88.64 40.55
C ALA A 107 -6.66 -89.55 41.38
N GLY A 108 -6.64 -89.42 42.71
CA GLY A 108 -7.40 -90.27 43.63
C GLY A 108 -6.76 -91.64 43.86
N ILE A 109 -5.47 -91.81 43.56
CA ILE A 109 -4.73 -93.06 43.76
C ILE A 109 -3.99 -92.99 45.10
N ILE A 110 -4.00 -94.08 45.87
CA ILE A 110 -3.28 -94.12 47.15
C ILE A 110 -1.78 -94.21 46.92
N SER A 111 -1.06 -93.31 47.57
CA SER A 111 0.40 -93.26 47.58
C SER A 111 0.94 -93.12 49.02
N PRO A 112 2.14 -93.67 49.31
CA PRO A 112 2.80 -93.43 50.57
C PRO A 112 3.18 -91.95 50.70
N SER A 113 2.94 -91.40 51.89
CA SER A 113 3.43 -90.07 52.28
C SER A 113 4.82 -90.15 52.93
N ILE A 114 5.19 -91.34 53.42
CA ILE A 114 6.47 -91.63 54.07
C ILE A 114 7.10 -92.88 53.48
N ASP A 115 8.42 -92.97 53.55
CA ASP A 115 9.16 -94.18 53.16
C ASP A 115 9.49 -95.08 54.35
N TYR A 116 9.64 -94.51 55.55
CA TYR A 116 9.95 -95.26 56.76
C TYR A 116 8.92 -94.97 57.85
N ILE A 117 8.42 -96.02 58.53
CA ILE A 117 7.47 -95.86 59.65
C ILE A 117 8.05 -94.96 60.76
N SER A 118 9.37 -94.97 60.93
CA SER A 118 10.09 -94.13 61.88
C SER A 118 9.92 -92.62 61.63
N ASP A 119 9.52 -92.21 60.43
CA ASP A 119 9.31 -90.78 60.11
C ASP A 119 8.06 -90.21 60.80
N LYS A 120 7.17 -91.09 61.31
CA LYS A 120 5.89 -90.73 61.94
C LYS A 120 5.65 -91.49 63.24
N ILE A 121 6.68 -91.62 64.08
CA ILE A 121 6.62 -92.36 65.37
C ILE A 121 5.48 -91.88 66.26
N GLU A 122 5.24 -90.56 66.40
CA GLU A 122 4.15 -90.04 67.25
C GLU A 122 2.77 -90.54 66.80
N LEU A 123 2.51 -90.47 65.49
CA LEU A 123 1.25 -90.92 64.90
C LEU A 123 1.10 -92.44 64.98
N VAL A 124 2.19 -93.18 64.78
CA VAL A 124 2.23 -94.64 64.91
C VAL A 124 1.99 -95.07 66.36
N ASN A 125 2.58 -94.39 67.34
CA ASN A 125 2.34 -94.61 68.76
C ASN A 125 0.89 -94.27 69.16
N TYR A 126 0.31 -93.22 68.57
CA TYR A 126 -1.12 -92.92 68.73
C TYR A 126 -1.99 -94.11 68.30
N TYR A 127 -1.74 -94.69 67.11
CA TYR A 127 -2.49 -95.86 66.68
C TYR A 127 -2.19 -97.10 67.52
N GLY A 128 -0.95 -97.30 67.97
CA GLY A 128 -0.60 -98.40 68.88
C GLY A 128 -1.39 -98.32 70.19
N ASN A 129 -1.47 -97.14 70.79
CA ASN A 129 -2.29 -96.88 71.97
C ASN A 129 -3.79 -97.05 71.69
N TYR A 130 -4.26 -96.57 70.54
CA TYR A 130 -5.65 -96.74 70.12
C TYR A 130 -6.02 -98.22 70.05
N ILE A 131 -5.20 -99.04 69.41
CA ILE A 131 -5.40 -100.49 69.29
C ILE A 131 -5.44 -101.13 70.68
N SER A 132 -4.45 -100.88 71.53
CA SER A 132 -4.39 -101.47 72.88
C SER A 132 -5.62 -101.16 73.75
N ASN A 133 -6.21 -99.97 73.57
CA ASN A 133 -7.34 -99.50 74.37
C ASN A 133 -8.71 -99.84 73.78
N HIS A 134 -8.85 -99.90 72.45
CA HIS A 134 -10.15 -100.10 71.78
C HIS A 134 -10.33 -101.52 71.22
N PHE A 135 -9.29 -102.35 71.23
CA PHE A 135 -9.41 -103.74 70.81
C PHE A 135 -10.28 -104.53 71.82
N ASN A 136 -11.42 -105.01 71.34
CA ASN A 136 -12.38 -105.75 72.14
C ASN A 136 -12.04 -107.25 72.17
N ASP A 137 -11.31 -107.65 73.21
CA ASP A 137 -10.88 -109.05 73.43
C ASP A 137 -12.06 -110.05 73.41
N LYS A 138 -13.26 -109.65 73.87
CA LYS A 138 -14.46 -110.53 73.87
C LYS A 138 -14.98 -110.78 72.46
N LEU A 139 -14.96 -109.76 71.60
CA LEU A 139 -15.38 -109.89 70.21
C LEU A 139 -14.33 -110.63 69.37
N ALA A 140 -13.05 -110.45 69.66
CA ALA A 140 -11.96 -111.04 68.89
C ALA A 140 -11.92 -112.58 68.92
N LYS A 141 -12.43 -113.21 69.98
CA LYS A 141 -12.47 -114.69 70.22
C LYS A 141 -11.12 -115.38 70.01
N PHE A 142 -10.51 -115.86 71.09
CA PHE A 142 -9.17 -116.46 71.04
C PHE A 142 -9.20 -117.99 71.07
N ILE A 143 -8.30 -118.61 70.31
CA ILE A 143 -7.95 -120.04 70.43
C ILE A 143 -6.50 -120.17 70.91
N ASN A 144 -6.19 -121.27 71.61
CA ASN A 144 -4.81 -121.60 71.99
C ASN A 144 -4.02 -122.09 70.78
N LEU A 145 -2.71 -121.81 70.75
CA LEU A 145 -1.82 -122.31 69.70
C LEU A 145 -1.61 -123.82 69.78
N PRO A 146 -1.39 -124.50 68.65
CA PRO A 146 -1.17 -125.94 68.62
C PRO A 146 0.13 -126.38 69.31
N SER A 147 0.10 -127.57 69.90
CA SER A 147 1.27 -128.26 70.44
C SER A 147 2.29 -128.54 69.32
N GLN A 148 3.52 -128.04 69.43
CA GLN A 148 4.53 -128.25 68.38
C GLN A 148 4.98 -129.73 68.31
N ASN A 149 4.60 -130.43 67.24
CA ASN A 149 5.17 -131.72 66.84
C ASN A 149 6.35 -131.46 65.88
N TYR A 150 7.58 -131.58 66.37
CA TYR A 150 8.82 -131.26 65.62
C TYR A 150 9.20 -132.27 64.51
N THR A 151 8.30 -133.18 64.11
CA THR A 151 8.65 -134.36 63.29
C THR A 151 8.12 -134.35 61.85
N SER A 152 7.48 -133.27 61.39
CA SER A 152 6.97 -133.14 60.00
C SER A 152 7.15 -131.74 59.44
N GLU A 153 7.64 -131.62 58.20
CA GLU A 153 7.87 -130.35 57.49
C GLU A 153 6.52 -129.69 57.11
N LYS A 154 6.31 -128.43 57.51
CA LYS A 154 5.08 -127.68 57.20
C LYS A 154 5.05 -127.21 55.74
N LYS A 155 3.85 -127.10 55.15
CA LYS A 155 3.64 -126.46 53.84
C LYS A 155 3.83 -124.93 53.95
N LYS A 156 4.28 -124.28 52.86
CA LYS A 156 4.70 -122.86 52.92
C LYS A 156 3.60 -121.83 53.19
N VAL A 157 2.45 -121.94 52.53
CA VAL A 157 1.33 -120.98 52.68
C VAL A 157 0.00 -121.57 52.23
N VAL A 158 -1.09 -121.12 52.85
CA VAL A 158 -2.47 -121.27 52.34
C VAL A 158 -3.14 -119.88 52.31
N VAL A 159 -3.92 -119.60 51.27
CA VAL A 159 -4.69 -118.35 51.13
C VAL A 159 -6.17 -118.70 51.08
N LEU A 160 -6.96 -118.07 51.94
CA LEU A 160 -8.40 -118.25 52.08
C LEU A 160 -9.13 -116.97 51.71
N ALA A 161 -10.33 -117.11 51.15
CA ALA A 161 -11.25 -116.00 50.93
C ALA A 161 -12.03 -115.70 52.23
N TYR A 162 -12.54 -114.47 52.39
CA TYR A 162 -13.26 -114.01 53.59
C TYR A 162 -14.50 -114.85 53.95
N ASP A 163 -15.14 -115.45 52.95
CA ASP A 163 -16.36 -116.24 53.05
C ASP A 163 -16.14 -117.72 53.40
N ASP A 164 -14.88 -118.18 53.42
CA ASP A 164 -14.52 -119.52 53.87
C ASP A 164 -14.76 -119.65 55.40
N LYS A 165 -15.61 -120.58 55.84
CA LYS A 165 -15.79 -120.85 57.27
C LYS A 165 -14.48 -121.38 57.87
N TYR A 166 -13.80 -120.57 58.67
CA TYR A 166 -12.52 -120.89 59.33
C TYR A 166 -12.62 -121.91 60.48
N THR A 167 -13.61 -122.81 60.45
CA THR A 167 -13.86 -123.84 61.47
C THR A 167 -12.71 -124.84 61.63
N GLN A 168 -11.72 -124.83 60.73
CA GLN A 168 -10.50 -125.65 60.76
C GLN A 168 -9.20 -124.83 60.87
N LEU A 169 -9.25 -123.57 61.32
CA LEU A 169 -8.05 -122.71 61.43
C LEU A 169 -6.91 -123.40 62.20
N MET A 170 -7.23 -124.17 63.23
CA MET A 170 -6.25 -124.91 64.02
C MET A 170 -5.46 -125.95 63.20
N ASP A 171 -6.15 -126.68 62.31
CA ASP A 171 -5.53 -127.67 61.42
C ASP A 171 -4.67 -126.99 60.36
N LEU A 172 -5.11 -125.83 59.86
CA LEU A 172 -4.35 -125.03 58.91
C LEU A 172 -3.08 -124.46 59.53
N LEU A 173 -3.15 -123.95 60.76
CA LEU A 173 -1.99 -123.47 61.52
C LEU A 173 -0.99 -124.59 61.86
N ASN A 174 -1.46 -125.84 61.98
CA ASN A 174 -0.59 -127.02 62.11
C ASN A 174 0.08 -127.41 60.79
N THR A 175 -0.63 -127.25 59.67
CA THR A 175 -0.19 -127.74 58.37
C THR A 175 0.68 -126.74 57.61
N TYR A 176 0.44 -125.45 57.78
CA TYR A 176 1.05 -124.37 57.01
C TYR A 176 1.88 -123.43 57.89
N ASP A 177 3.01 -122.93 57.35
CA ASP A 177 3.82 -121.89 57.99
C ASP A 177 3.06 -120.57 58.08
N ASN A 178 2.24 -120.28 57.06
CA ASN A 178 1.50 -119.03 56.97
C ASN A 178 0.07 -119.28 56.48
N VAL A 179 -0.90 -118.83 57.25
CA VAL A 179 -2.33 -118.88 56.92
C VAL A 179 -2.78 -117.46 56.61
N VAL A 180 -3.17 -117.21 55.35
CA VAL A 180 -3.57 -115.89 54.86
C VAL A 180 -5.09 -115.89 54.64
N ILE A 181 -5.75 -114.84 55.10
CA ILE A 181 -7.17 -114.60 54.91
C ILE A 181 -7.32 -113.24 54.25
N SER A 182 -8.13 -113.17 53.20
CA SER A 182 -8.10 -112.04 52.26
C SER A 182 -9.51 -111.56 51.89
N ARG A 183 -9.69 -110.22 51.82
CA ARG A 183 -10.94 -109.57 51.39
C ARG A 183 -10.67 -108.28 50.60
N ASP A 184 -11.53 -107.96 49.64
CA ASP A 184 -11.53 -106.64 49.02
C ASP A 184 -11.93 -105.58 50.08
N ASN A 185 -11.22 -104.44 50.17
CA ASN A 185 -11.51 -103.40 51.17
C ASN A 185 -12.64 -102.47 50.70
N PRO A 186 -13.77 -102.35 51.43
CA PRO A 186 -14.96 -101.65 50.96
C PRO A 186 -14.92 -100.11 51.10
N TYR A 187 -14.04 -99.52 51.93
CA TYR A 187 -14.16 -98.11 52.34
C TYR A 187 -13.32 -97.11 51.51
N VAL A 188 -12.47 -97.58 50.62
CA VAL A 188 -11.43 -96.75 49.97
C VAL A 188 -11.83 -96.19 48.58
N LEU A 189 -12.82 -96.77 47.91
CA LEU A 189 -13.27 -96.31 46.57
C LEU A 189 -14.25 -95.12 46.61
N GLY A 190 -14.94 -94.87 47.72
CA GLY A 190 -15.96 -93.81 47.82
C GLY A 190 -15.39 -92.39 47.91
N TYR A 191 -14.28 -92.21 48.61
CA TYR A 191 -13.72 -90.88 48.91
C TYR A 191 -12.98 -90.25 47.70
N ALA A 192 -12.30 -91.08 46.90
CA ALA A 192 -11.61 -90.65 45.67
C ALA A 192 -12.56 -90.01 44.64
N ASN A 193 -13.79 -90.52 44.51
CA ASN A 193 -14.79 -89.99 43.58
C ASN A 193 -15.32 -88.61 43.98
N THR A 194 -15.39 -88.31 45.28
CA THR A 194 -15.85 -87.01 45.78
C THR A 194 -14.77 -85.93 45.59
N LEU A 195 -13.49 -86.28 45.82
CA LEU A 195 -12.35 -85.39 45.59
C LEU A 195 -12.22 -84.97 44.11
N LYS A 196 -12.39 -85.91 43.17
CA LYS A 196 -12.34 -85.63 41.73
C LYS A 196 -13.38 -84.58 41.30
N LYS A 197 -14.63 -84.74 41.72
CA LYS A 197 -15.73 -83.81 41.38
C LYS A 197 -15.51 -82.39 41.91
N SER A 198 -14.90 -82.27 43.10
CA SER A 198 -14.62 -80.96 43.70
C SER A 198 -13.53 -80.21 42.93
N ASN A 199 -12.48 -80.90 42.47
CA ASN A 199 -11.40 -80.30 41.69
C ASN A 199 -11.85 -79.85 40.29
N GLU A 200 -12.73 -80.62 39.64
CA GLU A 200 -13.32 -80.23 38.36
C GLU A 200 -14.11 -78.91 38.47
N LYS A 201 -14.83 -78.71 39.58
CA LYS A 201 -15.61 -77.49 39.83
C LYS A 201 -14.73 -76.27 40.08
N ILE A 202 -13.60 -76.42 40.78
CA ILE A 202 -12.62 -75.35 41.01
C ILE A 202 -12.04 -74.88 39.67
N SER A 203 -11.62 -75.82 38.81
CA SER A 203 -11.08 -75.48 37.48
C SER A 203 -12.10 -74.74 36.59
N LEU A 204 -13.38 -75.12 36.67
CA LEU A 204 -14.45 -74.47 35.92
C LEU A 204 -14.68 -73.02 36.40
N LEU A 205 -14.70 -72.81 37.73
CA LEU A 205 -14.84 -71.48 38.34
C LEU A 205 -13.66 -70.55 38.01
N GLU A 206 -12.43 -71.07 38.03
CA GLU A 206 -11.24 -70.31 37.62
C GLU A 206 -11.33 -69.87 36.15
N THR A 207 -11.82 -70.76 35.29
CA THR A 207 -12.02 -70.47 33.87
C THR A 207 -13.09 -69.40 33.64
N GLU A 208 -14.20 -69.43 34.40
CA GLU A 208 -15.24 -68.41 34.34
C GLU A 208 -14.77 -67.05 34.85
N LEU A 209 -14.02 -67.00 35.96
CA LEU A 209 -13.42 -65.76 36.46
C LEU A 209 -12.47 -65.13 35.43
N ALA A 210 -11.65 -65.94 34.77
CA ALA A 210 -10.75 -65.47 33.71
C ALA A 210 -11.53 -64.87 32.53
N LYS A 211 -12.65 -65.47 32.12
CA LYS A 211 -13.52 -64.94 31.05
C LYS A 211 -14.14 -63.61 31.45
N ILE A 212 -14.71 -63.51 32.66
CA ILE A 212 -15.34 -62.28 33.16
C ILE A 212 -14.32 -61.14 33.25
N ASN A 213 -13.09 -61.40 33.72
CA ASN A 213 -12.05 -60.37 33.79
C ASN A 213 -11.62 -59.88 32.41
N ARG A 214 -11.53 -60.76 31.41
CA ARG A 214 -11.26 -60.36 30.01
C ARG A 214 -12.37 -59.45 29.47
N GLN A 215 -13.64 -59.78 29.72
CA GLN A 215 -14.77 -58.94 29.33
C GLN A 215 -14.72 -57.56 30.02
N LYS A 216 -14.47 -57.50 31.34
CA LYS A 216 -14.33 -56.22 32.05
C LYS A 216 -13.22 -55.34 31.46
N LYS A 217 -12.09 -55.92 31.05
CA LYS A 217 -11.00 -55.19 30.38
C LYS A 217 -11.44 -54.65 29.02
N GLN A 218 -12.17 -55.44 28.22
CA GLN A 218 -12.73 -55.01 26.95
C GLN A 218 -13.75 -53.88 27.12
N TYR A 219 -14.68 -53.99 28.08
CA TYR A 219 -15.65 -52.93 28.38
C TYR A 219 -14.97 -51.61 28.76
N ARG A 220 -13.92 -51.65 29.59
CA ARG A 220 -13.15 -50.43 29.90
C ARG A 220 -12.56 -49.80 28.65
N MET A 221 -11.96 -50.60 27.75
CA MET A 221 -11.41 -50.09 26.50
C MET A 221 -12.48 -49.49 25.59
N VAL A 222 -13.65 -50.12 25.47
CA VAL A 222 -14.78 -49.58 24.69
C VAL A 222 -15.25 -48.24 25.27
N VAL A 223 -15.37 -48.11 26.59
CA VAL A 223 -15.73 -46.84 27.23
C VAL A 223 -14.69 -45.76 26.96
N PHE A 224 -13.40 -46.07 27.06
CA PHE A 224 -12.33 -45.13 26.69
C PHE A 224 -12.41 -44.71 25.22
N LEU A 225 -12.70 -45.64 24.31
CA LEU A 225 -12.86 -45.36 22.90
C LEU A 225 -14.04 -44.41 22.63
N ILE A 226 -15.20 -44.65 23.25
CA ILE A 226 -16.37 -43.79 23.12
C ILE A 226 -16.06 -42.37 23.61
N LEU A 227 -15.40 -42.23 24.76
CA LEU A 227 -15.01 -40.92 25.29
C LEU A 227 -14.02 -40.20 24.36
N ALA A 228 -13.05 -40.92 23.80
CA ALA A 228 -12.11 -40.36 22.82
C ALA A 228 -12.85 -39.87 21.55
N VAL A 229 -13.81 -40.65 21.04
CA VAL A 229 -14.62 -40.26 19.88
C VAL A 229 -15.44 -39.01 20.18
N VAL A 230 -16.08 -38.93 21.36
CA VAL A 230 -16.85 -37.74 21.75
C VAL A 230 -15.95 -36.50 21.86
N ALA A 231 -14.76 -36.64 22.46
CA ALA A 231 -13.79 -35.55 22.53
C ALA A 231 -13.36 -35.08 21.13
N CYS A 232 -13.10 -36.01 20.21
CA CYS A 232 -12.81 -35.70 18.82
C CYS A 232 -13.98 -34.99 18.12
N LEU A 233 -15.23 -35.42 18.34
CA LEU A 233 -16.41 -34.78 17.76
C LEU A 233 -16.59 -33.34 18.26
N VAL A 234 -16.39 -33.09 19.55
CA VAL A 234 -16.43 -31.73 20.12
C VAL A 234 -15.33 -30.85 19.53
N ALA A 235 -14.11 -31.38 19.42
CA ALA A 235 -12.99 -30.67 18.81
C ALA A 235 -13.27 -30.34 17.33
N LEU A 236 -13.80 -31.31 16.56
CA LEU A 236 -14.19 -31.12 15.17
C LEU A 236 -15.31 -30.09 15.02
N TYR A 237 -16.30 -30.10 15.91
CA TYR A 237 -17.38 -29.11 15.91
C TYR A 237 -16.84 -27.69 16.17
N SER A 238 -15.98 -27.53 17.19
CA SER A 238 -15.36 -26.25 17.50
C SER A 238 -14.48 -25.76 16.34
N PHE A 239 -13.70 -26.65 15.74
CA PHE A 239 -12.90 -26.33 14.56
C PHE A 239 -13.77 -25.90 13.38
N ASN A 240 -14.85 -26.63 13.09
CA ASN A 240 -15.80 -26.28 12.03
C ASN A 240 -16.46 -24.91 12.26
N SER A 241 -16.82 -24.59 13.51
CA SER A 241 -17.33 -23.25 13.87
C SER A 241 -16.30 -22.15 13.56
N ASN A 242 -15.03 -22.37 13.92
CA ASN A 242 -13.97 -21.40 13.63
C ASN A 242 -13.75 -21.20 12.11
N ILE A 243 -13.85 -22.29 11.32
CA ILE A 243 -13.77 -22.22 9.85
C ILE A 243 -14.93 -21.39 9.27
N GLN A 244 -16.15 -21.55 9.80
CA GLN A 244 -17.29 -20.76 9.36
C GLN A 244 -17.11 -19.27 9.66
N THR A 245 -16.66 -18.91 10.87
CA THR A 245 -16.35 -17.52 11.23
C THR A 245 -15.28 -16.95 10.30
N LEU A 246 -14.18 -17.68 10.08
CA LEU A 246 -13.09 -17.23 9.22
C LEU A 246 -13.54 -17.07 7.76
N THR A 247 -14.45 -17.92 7.29
CA THR A 247 -15.05 -17.81 5.95
C THR A 247 -15.93 -16.56 5.82
N GLY A 248 -16.68 -16.24 6.87
CA GLY A 248 -17.46 -15.00 6.96
C GLY A 248 -16.56 -13.77 6.92
N ASP A 249 -15.53 -13.74 7.75
CA ASP A 249 -14.54 -12.64 7.80
C ASP A 249 -13.86 -12.45 6.43
N LEU A 250 -13.46 -13.54 5.77
CA LEU A 250 -12.89 -13.49 4.42
C LEU A 250 -13.87 -12.93 3.39
N SER A 251 -15.15 -13.31 3.49
CA SER A 251 -16.18 -12.82 2.58
C SER A 251 -16.41 -11.32 2.75
N GLN A 252 -16.47 -10.84 4.00
CA GLN A 252 -16.58 -9.42 4.30
C GLN A 252 -15.37 -8.65 3.77
N ARG A 253 -14.15 -9.15 4.04
CA ARG A 253 -12.92 -8.53 3.55
C ARG A 253 -12.85 -8.45 2.02
N ASN A 254 -13.37 -9.46 1.32
CA ASN A 254 -13.45 -9.43 -0.13
C ASN A 254 -14.42 -8.35 -0.66
N GLU A 255 -15.55 -8.13 0.01
CA GLU A 255 -16.45 -7.03 -0.34
C GLU A 255 -15.80 -5.66 -0.05
N GLU A 256 -15.14 -5.49 1.09
CA GLU A 256 -14.37 -4.26 1.40
C GLU A 256 -13.31 -3.96 0.33
N ILE A 257 -12.56 -4.98 -0.12
CA ILE A 257 -11.56 -4.84 -1.19
C ILE A 257 -12.22 -4.45 -2.52
N LYS A 258 -13.40 -4.99 -2.82
CA LYS A 258 -14.13 -4.69 -4.05
C LYS A 258 -14.63 -3.25 -4.06
N GLU A 259 -15.18 -2.76 -2.94
CA GLU A 259 -15.58 -1.36 -2.77
C GLU A 259 -14.37 -0.44 -2.92
N LEU A 260 -13.25 -0.76 -2.25
CA LEU A 260 -12.03 0.04 -2.34
C LEU A 260 -11.47 0.10 -3.77
N ASN A 261 -11.53 -1.01 -4.52
CA ASN A 261 -11.12 -1.02 -5.92
C ASN A 261 -12.03 -0.16 -6.81
N GLN A 262 -13.33 -0.11 -6.52
CA GLN A 262 -14.26 0.75 -7.23
C GLN A 262 -13.97 2.23 -6.95
N ASP A 263 -13.72 2.59 -5.70
CA ASP A 263 -13.34 3.95 -5.32
C ASP A 263 -12.03 4.38 -5.98
N LEU A 264 -11.04 3.48 -6.03
CA LEU A 264 -9.76 3.72 -6.71
C LEU A 264 -9.95 3.93 -8.22
N PHE A 265 -10.83 3.16 -8.86
CA PHE A 265 -11.18 3.35 -10.26
C PHE A 265 -11.80 4.73 -10.53
N LEU A 266 -12.75 5.16 -9.70
CA LEU A 266 -13.39 6.47 -9.80
C LEU A 266 -12.38 7.61 -9.58
N ALA A 267 -11.50 7.46 -8.58
CA ALA A 267 -10.45 8.42 -8.29
C ALA A 267 -9.48 8.57 -9.48
N ASN A 268 -9.07 7.46 -10.10
CA ASN A 268 -8.22 7.48 -11.29
C ASN A 268 -8.92 8.17 -12.46
N GLY A 269 -10.19 7.89 -12.73
CA GLY A 269 -10.95 8.57 -13.78
C GLY A 269 -11.04 10.10 -13.55
N LYS A 270 -11.12 10.54 -12.29
CA LYS A 270 -11.06 11.97 -11.96
C LYS A 270 -9.67 12.57 -12.21
N ILE A 271 -8.60 11.85 -11.88
CA ILE A 271 -7.22 12.26 -12.18
C ILE A 271 -7.02 12.41 -13.69
N ASP A 272 -7.52 11.47 -14.49
CA ASP A 272 -7.44 11.54 -15.94
C ASP A 272 -8.17 12.78 -16.48
N THR A 273 -9.37 13.04 -15.98
CA THR A 273 -10.16 14.23 -16.36
C THR A 273 -9.41 15.52 -16.01
N MET A 274 -8.91 15.63 -14.78
CA MET A 274 -8.13 16.80 -14.35
C MET A 274 -6.85 16.97 -15.17
N SER A 275 -6.22 15.87 -15.58
CA SER A 275 -5.00 15.91 -16.40
C SER A 275 -5.28 16.48 -17.79
N VAL A 276 -6.43 16.14 -18.39
CA VAL A 276 -6.90 16.72 -19.65
C VAL A 276 -7.18 18.22 -19.49
N GLU A 277 -7.91 18.62 -18.44
CA GLU A 277 -8.22 20.03 -18.17
C GLU A 277 -6.95 20.88 -17.97
N ILE A 278 -5.94 20.36 -17.26
CA ILE A 278 -4.64 21.02 -17.09
C ILE A 278 -3.92 21.19 -18.43
N ALA A 279 -3.98 20.18 -19.31
CA ALA A 279 -3.36 20.26 -20.64
C ALA A 279 -4.02 21.36 -21.49
N GLU A 280 -5.36 21.47 -21.46
CA GLU A 280 -6.10 22.52 -22.15
C GLU A 280 -5.75 23.92 -21.59
N GLN A 281 -5.69 24.07 -20.27
CA GLN A 281 -5.30 25.34 -19.65
C GLN A 281 -3.88 25.75 -20.05
N ASN A 282 -2.94 24.81 -20.10
CA ASN A 282 -1.57 25.07 -20.55
C ASN A 282 -1.52 25.51 -22.01
N TYR A 283 -2.39 24.98 -22.87
CA TYR A 283 -2.51 25.44 -24.25
C TYR A 283 -2.98 26.90 -24.31
N VAL A 284 -4.04 27.25 -23.57
CA VAL A 284 -4.57 28.62 -23.47
C VAL A 284 -3.50 29.59 -22.95
N ILE A 285 -2.77 29.22 -21.89
CA ILE A 285 -1.65 30.02 -21.36
C ILE A 285 -0.58 30.23 -22.44
N GLY A 286 -0.27 29.20 -23.22
CA GLY A 286 0.66 29.28 -24.35
C GLY A 286 0.25 30.32 -25.38
N ASP A 287 -1.03 30.36 -25.75
CA ASP A 287 -1.55 31.31 -26.72
C ASP A 287 -1.63 32.74 -26.18
N LEU A 288 -2.08 32.92 -24.94
CA LEU A 288 -2.05 34.23 -24.27
C LEU A 288 -0.62 34.79 -24.20
N LYS A 289 0.39 33.94 -23.98
CA LYS A 289 1.80 34.35 -23.96
C LYS A 289 2.29 34.84 -25.33
N LYS A 290 1.82 34.22 -26.42
CA LYS A 290 2.10 34.68 -27.79
C LYS A 290 1.45 36.03 -28.07
N GLU A 291 0.19 36.20 -27.67
CA GLU A 291 -0.56 37.45 -27.82
C GLU A 291 0.11 38.61 -27.08
N VAL A 292 0.48 38.41 -25.80
CA VAL A 292 1.24 39.40 -25.02
C VAL A 292 2.54 39.79 -25.72
N SER A 293 3.26 38.81 -26.29
CA SER A 293 4.50 39.07 -27.03
C SER A 293 4.27 39.86 -28.32
N GLN A 294 3.13 39.67 -29.00
CA GLN A 294 2.74 40.47 -30.17
C GLN A 294 2.36 41.90 -29.78
N ASN A 295 1.60 42.04 -28.68
CA ASN A 295 1.21 43.36 -28.15
C ASN A 295 2.43 44.16 -27.72
N ASN A 296 3.40 43.56 -27.03
CA ASN A 296 4.64 44.23 -26.66
C ASN A 296 5.42 44.73 -27.89
N ARG A 297 5.55 43.91 -28.94
CA ARG A 297 6.18 44.36 -30.21
C ARG A 297 5.44 45.54 -30.85
N SER A 298 4.11 45.55 -30.76
CA SER A 298 3.29 46.64 -31.28
C SER A 298 3.48 47.92 -30.47
N ILE A 299 3.57 47.81 -29.13
CA ILE A 299 3.89 48.92 -28.23
C ILE A 299 5.27 49.50 -28.55
N ASP A 300 6.29 48.66 -28.74
CA ASP A 300 7.64 49.12 -29.10
C ASP A 300 7.63 49.89 -30.43
N SER A 301 6.90 49.38 -31.43
CA SER A 301 6.74 50.07 -32.72
C SER A 301 6.05 51.42 -32.57
N LEU A 302 5.00 51.51 -31.75
CA LEU A 302 4.27 52.76 -31.50
C LEU A 302 5.15 53.76 -30.75
N ASN A 303 5.91 53.32 -29.75
CA ASN A 303 6.84 54.17 -29.01
C ASN A 303 7.91 54.78 -29.92
N ASN A 304 8.48 53.98 -30.83
CA ASN A 304 9.43 54.49 -31.82
C ASN A 304 8.78 55.52 -32.77
N ALA A 305 7.53 55.30 -33.17
CA ALA A 305 6.80 56.25 -34.00
C ALA A 305 6.54 57.59 -33.27
N ILE A 306 6.19 57.53 -31.98
CA ILE A 306 6.02 58.72 -31.13
C ILE A 306 7.33 59.51 -31.05
N ILE A 307 8.45 58.84 -30.74
CA ILE A 307 9.78 59.50 -30.68
C ILE A 307 10.10 60.20 -32.00
N SER A 308 9.82 59.55 -33.15
CA SER A 308 10.04 60.17 -34.46
C SER A 308 9.15 61.40 -34.68
N GLN A 309 7.90 61.37 -34.23
CA GLN A 309 6.99 62.52 -34.33
C GLN A 309 7.41 63.67 -33.40
N GLU A 310 7.88 63.37 -32.19
CA GLU A 310 8.40 64.38 -31.25
C GLU A 310 9.60 65.12 -31.84
N ASN A 311 10.53 64.40 -32.48
CA ASN A 311 11.66 65.00 -33.19
C ASN A 311 11.19 65.93 -34.32
N LEU A 312 10.23 65.47 -35.15
CA LEU A 312 9.67 66.30 -36.21
C LEU A 312 9.02 67.58 -35.67
N ILE A 313 8.28 67.49 -34.56
CA ILE A 313 7.66 68.66 -33.90
C ILE A 313 8.74 69.64 -33.44
N ASN A 314 9.84 69.14 -32.87
CA ASN A 314 10.94 69.99 -32.41
C ASN A 314 11.66 70.70 -33.58
N ASP A 315 11.86 70.01 -34.70
CA ASP A 315 12.40 70.60 -35.92
C ASP A 315 11.48 71.69 -36.47
N LEU A 316 10.17 71.41 -36.53
CA LEU A 316 9.17 72.39 -36.95
C LEU A 316 9.15 73.63 -36.04
N ARG A 317 9.25 73.45 -34.72
CA ARG A 317 9.35 74.57 -33.76
C ARG A 317 10.59 75.44 -34.02
N THR A 318 11.73 74.80 -34.26
CA THR A 318 12.99 75.49 -34.57
C THR A 318 12.88 76.29 -35.87
N ASN A 319 12.32 75.68 -36.91
CA ASN A 319 12.07 76.33 -38.19
C ASN A 319 11.11 77.51 -38.07
N LEU A 320 10.01 77.36 -37.33
CA LEU A 320 9.05 78.43 -37.08
C LEU A 320 9.70 79.62 -36.39
N SER A 321 10.54 79.37 -35.37
CA SER A 321 11.30 80.41 -34.67
C SER A 321 12.22 81.18 -35.63
N SER A 322 12.96 80.46 -36.49
CA SER A 322 13.81 81.07 -37.52
C SER A 322 13.01 81.95 -38.48
N VAL A 323 11.89 81.45 -39.02
CA VAL A 323 11.01 82.22 -39.90
C VAL A 323 10.48 83.48 -39.21
N ASN A 324 10.07 83.38 -37.94
CA ASN A 324 9.53 84.51 -37.21
C ASN A 324 10.58 85.62 -36.98
N SER A 325 11.85 85.23 -36.72
CA SER A 325 12.96 86.18 -36.63
C SER A 325 13.23 86.89 -37.96
N LYS A 326 13.19 86.16 -39.09
CA LYS A 326 13.35 86.71 -40.43
C LYS A 326 12.22 87.69 -40.75
N LEU A 327 10.98 87.30 -40.47
CA LEU A 327 9.80 88.16 -40.66
C LEU A 327 9.92 89.47 -39.87
N SER A 328 10.36 89.40 -38.61
CA SER A 328 10.59 90.59 -37.77
C SER A 328 11.66 91.50 -38.38
N SER A 329 12.77 90.92 -38.85
CA SER A 329 13.83 91.67 -39.52
C SER A 329 13.32 92.37 -40.79
N THR A 330 12.61 91.65 -41.65
CA THR A 330 12.01 92.20 -42.88
C THR A 330 11.00 93.31 -42.57
N SER A 331 10.16 93.13 -41.54
CA SER A 331 9.21 94.16 -41.10
C SER A 331 9.91 95.45 -40.68
N ASN A 332 11.02 95.33 -39.92
CA ASN A 332 11.82 96.49 -39.52
C ASN A 332 12.46 97.17 -40.74
N GLN A 333 13.04 96.40 -41.66
CA GLN A 333 13.61 96.93 -42.90
C GLN A 333 12.57 97.69 -43.74
N LEU A 334 11.35 97.15 -43.86
CA LEU A 334 10.25 97.80 -44.58
C LEU A 334 9.85 99.12 -43.92
N SER A 335 9.78 99.17 -42.59
CA SER A 335 9.50 100.38 -41.83
C SER A 335 10.56 101.46 -42.08
N THR A 336 11.84 101.09 -42.04
CA THR A 336 12.96 101.99 -42.37
C THR A 336 12.88 102.49 -43.81
N ALA A 337 12.65 101.60 -44.78
CA ALA A 337 12.52 101.97 -46.18
C ALA A 337 11.36 102.97 -46.42
N LYS A 338 10.22 102.76 -45.75
CA LYS A 338 9.07 103.67 -45.82
C LYS A 338 9.40 105.05 -45.25
N SER A 339 10.09 105.11 -44.11
CA SER A 339 10.55 106.37 -43.51
C SER A 339 11.50 107.15 -44.44
N ASN A 340 12.49 106.44 -44.99
CA ASN A 340 13.46 107.03 -45.93
C ASN A 340 12.78 107.56 -47.21
N LEU A 341 11.76 106.86 -47.71
CA LEU A 341 10.98 107.30 -48.87
C LEU A 341 10.26 108.63 -48.59
N GLU A 342 9.59 108.76 -47.45
CA GLU A 342 8.91 109.99 -47.06
C GLU A 342 9.89 111.15 -46.84
N ASP A 343 11.04 110.90 -46.23
CA ASP A 343 12.09 111.93 -46.09
C ASP A 343 12.64 112.38 -47.46
N THR A 344 12.84 111.43 -48.37
CA THR A 344 13.31 111.72 -49.74
C THR A 344 12.28 112.54 -50.51
N LYS A 345 10.99 112.19 -50.45
CA LYS A 345 9.91 112.99 -51.05
C LYS A 345 9.93 114.43 -50.52
N ARG A 346 10.04 114.60 -49.20
CA ARG A 346 10.10 115.93 -48.57
C ARG A 346 11.31 116.74 -49.05
N LYS A 347 12.49 116.12 -49.13
CA LYS A 347 13.71 116.76 -49.66
C LYS A 347 13.53 117.18 -51.12
N LEU A 348 12.96 116.31 -51.96
CA LEU A 348 12.70 116.60 -53.37
C LEU A 348 11.78 117.81 -53.54
N SER A 349 10.65 117.85 -52.81
CA SER A 349 9.74 119.01 -52.83
C SER A 349 10.45 120.31 -52.40
N ASN A 350 11.31 120.24 -51.38
CA ASN A 350 12.10 121.40 -50.95
C ASN A 350 13.06 121.88 -52.05
N TYR A 351 13.76 120.97 -52.73
CA TYR A 351 14.63 121.34 -53.85
C TYR A 351 13.85 121.92 -55.02
N GLN A 352 12.70 121.35 -55.35
CA GLN A 352 11.82 121.87 -56.41
C GLN A 352 11.38 123.31 -56.10
N ASN A 353 10.98 123.59 -54.86
CA ASN A 353 10.62 124.94 -54.43
C ASN A 353 11.81 125.92 -54.55
N LYS A 354 13.00 125.55 -54.06
CA LYS A 354 14.22 126.38 -54.17
C LYS A 354 14.60 126.71 -55.61
N VAL A 355 14.49 125.74 -56.51
CA VAL A 355 14.74 125.97 -57.95
C VAL A 355 13.67 126.92 -58.53
N GLY A 356 12.40 126.70 -58.16
CA GLY A 356 11.28 127.51 -58.61
C GLY A 356 11.26 128.96 -58.13
N GLU A 357 12.04 129.31 -57.10
CA GLU A 357 12.20 130.71 -56.66
C GLU A 357 12.79 131.58 -57.77
N ASN A 358 13.86 131.12 -58.43
CA ASN A 358 14.57 131.87 -59.48
C ASN A 358 14.11 131.50 -60.90
N PHE A 359 13.67 130.26 -61.10
CA PHE A 359 13.14 129.76 -62.38
C PHE A 359 11.71 129.28 -62.19
N PRO A 360 10.73 130.19 -62.05
CA PRO A 360 9.35 129.79 -61.78
C PRO A 360 8.74 128.97 -62.92
N LEU A 361 9.28 129.11 -64.13
CA LEU A 361 8.97 128.30 -65.29
C LEU A 361 10.20 128.10 -66.17
N ILE A 362 10.21 126.99 -66.90
CA ILE A 362 11.15 126.72 -67.99
C ILE A 362 10.38 126.89 -69.30
N ILE A 363 10.72 127.90 -70.11
CA ILE A 363 10.06 128.14 -71.40
C ILE A 363 10.68 127.24 -72.47
N ASN A 364 9.91 126.25 -72.90
CA ASN A 364 10.30 125.28 -73.91
C ASN A 364 10.32 125.90 -75.31
N ASN A 365 9.30 126.70 -75.67
CA ASN A 365 9.16 127.32 -76.98
C ASN A 365 8.46 128.69 -76.91
N ILE A 366 8.76 129.59 -77.86
CA ILE A 366 8.06 130.87 -78.07
C ILE A 366 7.47 130.84 -79.49
N GLU A 367 6.22 131.19 -79.69
CA GLU A 367 5.58 131.28 -81.01
C GLU A 367 5.08 132.70 -81.26
N LEU A 368 4.99 133.09 -82.53
CA LEU A 368 4.63 134.44 -82.93
C LEU A 368 3.44 134.45 -83.88
N ALA A 369 2.56 135.43 -83.72
CA ALA A 369 1.41 135.64 -84.57
C ALA A 369 1.22 137.14 -84.83
N ASN A 370 0.70 137.50 -86.00
CA ASN A 370 0.37 138.87 -86.38
C ASN A 370 -1.13 139.11 -86.24
N TYR A 371 -1.52 140.16 -85.53
CA TYR A 371 -2.91 140.55 -85.28
C TYR A 371 -3.13 142.04 -85.55
N THR A 372 -4.38 142.45 -85.71
CA THR A 372 -4.78 143.85 -85.51
C THR A 372 -4.73 144.22 -84.01
N LYS A 373 -4.96 145.50 -83.68
CA LYS A 373 -5.06 145.95 -82.28
C LYS A 373 -5.90 145.02 -81.43
N ASP A 374 -5.48 144.83 -80.18
CA ASP A 374 -6.22 144.09 -79.15
C ASP A 374 -6.61 142.65 -79.57
N ARG A 375 -5.83 142.06 -80.48
CA ARG A 375 -6.10 140.75 -81.13
C ARG A 375 -7.42 140.67 -81.89
N GLY A 376 -8.01 141.80 -82.30
CA GLY A 376 -9.34 141.81 -82.92
C GLY A 376 -9.49 140.95 -84.18
N LYS A 377 -8.43 140.80 -85.00
CA LYS A 377 -8.38 139.92 -86.17
C LYS A 377 -6.99 139.34 -86.38
N VAL A 378 -6.93 138.04 -86.68
CA VAL A 378 -5.69 137.34 -87.07
C VAL A 378 -5.29 137.77 -88.47
N LEU A 379 -4.04 138.22 -88.62
CA LEU A 379 -3.41 138.53 -89.90
C LEU A 379 -2.40 137.44 -90.32
N SER A 380 -1.77 136.79 -89.34
CA SER A 380 -0.99 135.56 -89.49
C SER A 380 -0.99 134.82 -88.16
N ASP A 381 -1.35 133.54 -88.14
CA ASP A 381 -1.48 132.80 -86.87
C ASP A 381 -0.12 132.33 -86.30
N TYR A 382 -0.11 131.78 -85.08
CA TYR A 382 1.11 131.38 -84.40
C TYR A 382 1.95 130.40 -85.22
N GLY A 383 3.23 130.74 -85.39
CA GLY A 383 4.19 129.92 -86.15
C GLY A 383 4.08 130.06 -87.67
N LYS A 384 3.16 130.89 -88.19
CA LYS A 384 3.08 131.21 -89.61
C LYS A 384 3.98 132.42 -89.96
N PRO A 385 4.43 132.55 -91.22
CA PRO A 385 5.26 133.68 -91.63
C PRO A 385 4.56 135.03 -91.45
N ILE A 386 5.31 136.04 -91.03
CA ILE A 386 4.81 137.41 -90.89
C ILE A 386 5.47 138.27 -91.98
N TYR A 387 4.68 138.83 -92.89
CA TYR A 387 5.15 139.69 -93.97
C TYR A 387 5.17 141.15 -93.55
N SER A 388 6.26 141.86 -93.84
CA SER A 388 6.50 143.25 -93.42
C SER A 388 5.35 144.17 -93.81
N ASN A 389 4.94 144.17 -95.08
CA ASN A 389 3.85 145.01 -95.58
C ASN A 389 2.47 144.77 -94.92
N LYS A 390 2.27 143.63 -94.26
CA LYS A 390 1.04 143.26 -93.55
C LYS A 390 1.22 143.24 -92.02
N SER A 391 2.45 143.46 -91.54
CA SER A 391 2.77 143.40 -90.11
C SER A 391 2.07 144.54 -89.37
N ARG A 392 1.47 144.18 -88.23
CA ARG A 392 0.83 145.08 -87.27
C ARG A 392 1.29 144.70 -85.86
N TRP A 393 0.43 144.09 -85.05
CA TRP A 393 0.75 143.67 -83.69
C TRP A 393 1.26 142.23 -83.67
N ILE A 394 2.52 142.03 -83.31
CA ILE A 394 3.11 140.70 -83.16
C ILE A 394 2.90 140.22 -81.72
N TRP A 395 2.05 139.22 -81.56
CA TRP A 395 1.76 138.56 -80.29
C TRP A 395 2.65 137.34 -80.10
N PHE A 396 2.96 137.05 -78.84
CA PHE A 396 3.82 135.93 -78.47
C PHE A 396 3.00 134.86 -77.73
N ARG A 397 3.43 133.60 -77.79
CA ARG A 397 2.87 132.49 -77.00
C ARG A 397 4.02 131.64 -76.51
N ILE A 398 3.96 131.21 -75.25
CA ILE A 398 4.97 130.36 -74.62
C ILE A 398 4.40 129.00 -74.24
N ASN A 399 5.17 127.94 -74.49
CA ASN A 399 4.95 126.62 -73.91
C ASN A 399 6.00 126.44 -72.81
N TYR A 400 5.58 126.04 -71.61
CA TYR A 400 6.48 126.04 -70.46
C TYR A 400 6.18 124.91 -69.47
N ASP A 401 7.19 124.53 -68.68
CA ASP A 401 7.02 123.70 -67.48
C ASP A 401 7.15 124.58 -66.24
N GLY A 402 6.06 124.73 -65.49
CA GLY A 402 6.05 125.51 -64.25
C GLY A 402 6.67 124.72 -63.11
N MET A 403 7.64 125.33 -62.44
CA MET A 403 8.29 124.73 -61.27
C MET A 403 7.44 124.92 -60.02
N VAL A 404 6.83 126.10 -59.88
CA VAL A 404 5.97 126.49 -58.75
C VAL A 404 4.81 127.32 -59.28
N SER A 405 3.58 127.00 -58.85
CA SER A 405 2.40 127.77 -59.24
C SER A 405 2.39 129.18 -58.62
N GLY A 406 2.00 130.20 -59.39
CA GLY A 406 1.81 131.56 -58.87
C GLY A 406 1.90 132.64 -59.94
N THR A 407 1.46 133.85 -59.60
CA THR A 407 1.56 135.02 -60.49
C THR A 407 2.99 135.52 -60.58
N LYS A 408 3.53 135.62 -61.80
CA LYS A 408 4.89 136.05 -62.10
C LYS A 408 4.86 137.21 -63.09
N LYS A 409 5.68 138.23 -62.82
CA LYS A 409 5.84 139.36 -63.74
C LYS A 409 6.92 139.03 -64.75
N LEU A 410 6.55 138.85 -66.02
CA LEU A 410 7.47 138.57 -67.11
C LEU A 410 7.80 139.86 -67.85
N TYR A 411 9.07 140.03 -68.19
CA TYR A 411 9.57 141.15 -68.97
C TYR A 411 9.96 140.69 -70.38
N TYR A 412 9.90 141.61 -71.33
CA TYR A 412 10.16 141.34 -72.73
C TYR A 412 11.29 142.23 -73.20
N ARG A 413 12.27 141.68 -73.93
CA ARG A 413 13.18 142.48 -74.75
C ARG A 413 12.99 142.08 -76.20
N ILE A 414 12.59 143.01 -77.02
CA ILE A 414 12.40 142.81 -78.45
C ILE A 414 13.45 143.65 -79.16
N TYR A 415 14.36 142.98 -79.83
CA TYR A 415 15.41 143.59 -80.63
C TYR A 415 14.99 143.63 -82.09
N ASP A 416 15.25 144.75 -82.75
CA ASP A 416 15.04 144.89 -84.18
C ASP A 416 16.15 144.29 -85.04
N SER A 417 16.06 144.52 -86.36
CA SER A 417 17.00 144.01 -87.35
C SER A 417 18.41 144.56 -87.23
N ASP A 418 18.55 145.73 -86.63
CA ASP A 418 19.84 146.39 -86.44
C ASP A 418 20.44 146.02 -85.07
N GLY A 419 19.67 145.28 -84.25
CA GLY A 419 20.06 144.84 -82.92
C GLY A 419 19.64 145.81 -81.81
N ASP A 420 18.89 146.86 -82.14
CA ASP A 420 18.45 147.88 -81.20
C ASP A 420 17.21 147.41 -80.43
N LEU A 421 17.15 147.77 -79.15
CA LEU A 421 16.01 147.43 -78.30
C LEU A 421 14.80 148.29 -78.68
N LYS A 422 13.70 147.64 -79.05
CA LYS A 422 12.44 148.31 -79.34
C LYS A 422 11.80 148.78 -78.04
N THR A 423 11.62 150.09 -77.89
CA THR A 423 10.94 150.72 -76.76
C THR A 423 9.90 151.75 -77.23
N CYS A 424 8.97 152.09 -76.34
CA CYS A 424 8.04 153.19 -76.48
C CYS A 424 7.95 153.96 -75.15
N SER A 425 7.15 155.02 -75.09
CA SER A 425 7.01 155.86 -73.89
C SER A 425 6.49 155.11 -72.65
N THR A 426 5.87 153.95 -72.82
CA THR A 426 5.36 153.09 -71.72
C THR A 426 6.22 151.85 -71.46
N SER A 427 7.36 151.73 -72.12
CA SER A 427 8.29 150.62 -71.90
C SER A 427 8.96 150.71 -70.52
N PRO A 428 9.03 149.61 -69.75
CA PRO A 428 9.85 149.58 -68.54
C PRO A 428 11.33 149.80 -68.88
N SER A 429 12.09 150.37 -67.95
CA SER A 429 13.54 150.61 -68.15
C SER A 429 14.28 149.32 -68.55
N GLY A 430 15.01 149.36 -69.66
CA GLY A 430 15.77 148.20 -70.16
C GLY A 430 14.94 147.07 -70.78
N PHE A 431 13.63 147.26 -70.96
CA PHE A 431 12.72 146.28 -71.53
C PHE A 431 11.78 146.90 -72.56
N SER A 432 11.31 146.11 -73.51
CA SER A 432 10.24 146.51 -74.42
C SER A 432 8.91 146.58 -73.68
N HIS A 433 8.54 145.55 -72.92
CA HIS A 433 7.24 145.46 -72.23
C HIS A 433 7.35 144.63 -70.94
N SER A 434 6.26 144.57 -70.15
CA SER A 434 6.10 143.62 -69.06
C SER A 434 4.64 143.18 -68.88
N THR A 435 4.39 141.92 -68.49
CA THR A 435 3.06 141.37 -68.18
C THR A 435 3.07 140.67 -66.81
N GLN A 436 1.89 140.45 -66.23
CA GLN A 436 1.72 139.52 -65.10
C GLN A 436 0.97 138.28 -65.60
N GLU A 437 1.59 137.11 -65.45
CA GLU A 437 1.02 135.82 -65.85
C GLU A 437 0.93 134.88 -64.65
N TYR A 438 -0.18 134.14 -64.50
CA TYR A 438 -0.24 133.05 -63.53
C TYR A 438 0.41 131.80 -64.13
N ILE A 439 1.51 131.37 -63.53
CA ILE A 439 2.24 130.16 -63.92
C ILE A 439 1.61 129.00 -63.15
N TYR A 440 1.24 127.92 -63.84
CA TYR A 440 0.81 126.67 -63.21
C TYR A 440 1.97 125.68 -63.15
N GLN A 441 2.10 124.95 -62.05
CA GLN A 441 3.07 123.86 -61.93
C GLN A 441 2.80 122.76 -62.96
N GLY A 442 3.86 122.18 -63.53
CA GLY A 442 3.78 121.20 -64.61
C GLY A 442 3.71 121.83 -66.00
N THR A 443 3.41 121.03 -67.01
CA THR A 443 3.46 121.43 -68.43
C THR A 443 2.23 122.25 -68.84
N ASN A 444 2.45 123.47 -69.32
CA ASN A 444 1.41 124.48 -69.58
C ASN A 444 1.74 125.37 -70.81
N THR A 445 0.80 126.24 -71.19
CA THR A 445 0.95 127.19 -72.32
C THR A 445 0.29 128.54 -71.96
N SER A 446 0.92 129.68 -72.29
CA SER A 446 0.32 131.02 -72.10
C SER A 446 0.56 131.94 -73.31
N ALA A 447 -0.44 132.77 -73.63
CA ALA A 447 -0.32 133.80 -74.66
C ALA A 447 0.04 135.15 -74.04
N LEU A 448 1.06 135.78 -74.61
CA LEU A 448 1.72 136.96 -74.08
C LEU A 448 1.40 138.19 -74.92
N PHE A 449 1.38 139.37 -74.29
CA PHE A 449 1.01 140.63 -74.93
C PHE A 449 1.84 140.94 -76.18
N GLY A 450 1.20 141.49 -77.21
CA GLY A 450 1.82 141.76 -78.50
C GLY A 450 2.42 143.16 -78.65
N TRP A 451 3.38 143.30 -79.58
CA TRP A 451 4.05 144.58 -79.87
C TRP A 451 3.83 145.01 -81.32
N GLY A 452 3.47 146.28 -81.55
CA GLY A 452 3.28 146.80 -82.90
C GLY A 452 2.45 148.08 -82.96
N SER A 453 1.87 148.34 -84.13
CA SER A 453 0.92 149.43 -84.32
C SER A 453 -0.20 149.02 -85.29
N ASP A 454 -1.24 149.85 -85.40
CA ASP A 454 -2.38 149.58 -86.28
C ASP A 454 -2.07 149.83 -87.76
N SER A 455 -1.01 150.59 -88.03
CA SER A 455 -0.51 150.85 -89.38
C SER A 455 0.09 149.58 -89.96
N SER A 456 -0.34 149.20 -91.17
CA SER A 456 0.30 148.13 -91.92
C SER A 456 1.75 148.51 -92.25
N GLY A 457 2.69 147.57 -92.09
CA GLY A 457 4.11 147.88 -92.24
C GLY A 457 4.82 148.21 -90.93
N SER A 458 4.20 147.93 -89.77
CA SER A 458 4.72 148.28 -88.44
C SER A 458 6.10 147.66 -88.13
N TRP A 459 6.41 146.53 -88.76
CA TRP A 459 7.69 145.85 -88.65
C TRP A 459 8.34 145.80 -90.03
N ARG A 460 9.55 146.35 -90.13
CA ARG A 460 10.35 146.29 -91.34
C ARG A 460 10.79 144.86 -91.62
N LYS A 461 11.08 144.56 -92.88
CA LYS A 461 11.68 143.28 -93.25
C LYS A 461 13.03 143.13 -92.56
N GLY A 462 13.27 142.02 -91.87
CA GLY A 462 14.51 141.81 -91.13
C GLY A 462 14.44 140.71 -90.08
N LYS A 463 15.58 140.47 -89.41
CA LYS A 463 15.71 139.48 -88.33
C LYS A 463 15.52 140.14 -86.98
N TYR A 464 14.54 139.72 -86.22
CA TYR A 464 14.24 140.22 -84.89
C TYR A 464 14.59 139.17 -83.85
N ARG A 465 14.68 139.58 -82.58
CA ARG A 465 14.84 138.66 -81.46
C ARG A 465 13.95 139.08 -80.31
N ILE A 466 13.19 138.14 -79.75
CA ILE A 466 12.49 138.33 -78.49
C ILE A 466 13.20 137.55 -77.40
N GLU A 467 13.33 138.16 -76.24
CA GLU A 467 13.73 137.51 -75.01
C GLU A 467 12.63 137.70 -73.97
N ILE A 468 12.32 136.63 -73.26
CA ILE A 468 11.40 136.64 -72.13
C ILE A 468 12.23 136.49 -70.87
N TRP A 469 12.07 137.43 -69.97
CA TRP A 469 12.84 137.56 -68.75
C TRP A 469 11.91 137.44 -67.55
N TYR A 470 12.43 136.87 -66.47
CA TYR A 470 11.85 136.98 -65.14
C TYR A 470 12.92 137.58 -64.24
N GLU A 471 12.59 138.74 -63.66
CA GLU A 471 13.59 139.59 -63.00
C GLU A 471 14.78 139.84 -63.95
N ASP A 472 16.00 139.51 -63.51
CA ASP A 472 17.24 139.70 -64.27
C ASP A 472 17.70 138.44 -65.00
N ILE A 473 16.85 137.41 -65.13
CA ILE A 473 17.17 136.14 -65.80
C ILE A 473 16.41 136.03 -67.12
N CYS A 474 17.16 135.83 -68.21
CA CYS A 474 16.57 135.47 -69.49
C CYS A 474 16.09 134.03 -69.44
N LEU A 475 14.78 133.83 -69.41
CA LEU A 475 14.18 132.51 -69.39
C LEU A 475 14.26 131.83 -70.77
N LYS A 476 14.12 132.61 -71.84
CA LYS A 476 14.24 132.13 -73.21
C LYS A 476 14.44 133.28 -74.18
N SER A 477 15.26 133.03 -75.19
CA SER A 477 15.43 133.89 -76.36
C SER A 477 14.95 133.18 -77.63
N LYS A 478 14.32 133.91 -78.54
CA LYS A 478 13.93 133.43 -79.87
C LYS A 478 14.19 134.50 -80.92
N SER A 479 15.02 134.16 -81.90
CA SER A 479 15.13 134.93 -83.13
C SER A 479 13.99 134.57 -84.10
N PHE A 480 13.46 135.56 -84.80
CA PHE A 480 12.39 135.41 -85.79
C PHE A 480 12.62 136.37 -86.96
N THR A 481 11.99 136.12 -88.11
CA THR A 481 12.18 136.95 -89.31
C THR A 481 10.85 137.50 -89.77
N ILE A 482 10.83 138.78 -90.11
CA ILE A 482 9.73 139.43 -90.82
C ILE A 482 10.12 139.48 -92.29
N LEU A 483 9.27 138.92 -93.16
CA LEU A 483 9.55 138.66 -94.58
C LEU A 483 9.21 139.81 -95.52
#